data_AF-A0A503PSV2-F1
#
_entry.id   AF-A0A503PSV2-F1
#
_cell.length_a   1.000
_cell.length_b   1.000
_cell.length_c   1.000
_cell.angle_alpha   90.00
_cell.angle_beta   90.00
_cell.angle_gamma   90.00
#
_symmetry.space_group_name_H-M   'P 1'
#
loop_
_entity.id
_entity.type
_entity.pdbx_description
1 polymer ?
#
loop_
_entity_poly.entity_id
_entity_poly.type
_entity_poly.pdbx_seq_one_letter_code
_entity_poly.pdbx_strand_id
1 'polypeptide(L)' 'FVTDASGGVSTEAHDRGVQRMIQAGAVPLTWLVFASELQRDWARETTVPAFGQVLLDHGGATGTSLAWEWQLLGSRGGA' A
#
# COMPACT_ATOMS: atom_id res chain seq x y z
N PHE A 1 12.37 2.45 2.20
CA PHE A 1 12.17 0.99 2.02
C PHE A 1 10.82 0.61 2.62
N VAL A 2 10.23 -0.50 2.20
CA VAL A 2 8.87 -0.92 2.59
C VAL A 2 8.93 -1.81 3.82
N THR A 3 8.77 -1.23 5.01
CA THR A 3 9.10 -1.93 6.27
C THR A 3 8.11 -3.01 6.67
N ASP A 4 6.84 -2.83 6.35
CA ASP A 4 5.75 -3.79 6.58
C ASP A 4 5.72 -4.92 5.54
N ALA A 5 6.53 -4.82 4.48
CA ALA A 5 6.78 -5.88 3.50
C ALA A 5 8.22 -6.42 3.59
N SER A 6 8.94 -6.14 4.68
CA SER A 6 10.32 -6.61 4.93
C SER A 6 10.37 -7.42 6.22
N GLY A 7 11.17 -8.50 6.26
CA GLY A 7 11.30 -9.37 7.43
C GLY A 7 12.74 -9.68 7.80
N GLY A 8 12.98 -10.06 9.05
CA GLY A 8 14.25 -10.58 9.56
C GLY A 8 14.07 -11.95 10.19
N VAL A 9 15.17 -12.67 10.44
CA VAL A 9 15.13 -14.01 11.10
C VAL A 9 14.63 -13.96 12.55
N SER A 10 14.62 -12.77 13.15
CA SER A 10 14.00 -12.45 14.44
C SER A 10 13.58 -10.99 14.46
N THR A 11 12.73 -10.61 15.42
CA THR A 11 12.34 -9.20 15.65
C THR A 11 13.59 -8.32 15.85
N GLU A 12 14.52 -8.75 16.69
CA GLU A 12 15.75 -8.00 16.94
C GLU A 12 16.62 -7.86 15.69
N ALA A 13 16.75 -8.90 14.87
CA ALA A 13 17.48 -8.82 13.61
C ALA A 13 16.82 -7.83 12.63
N HIS A 14 15.49 -7.83 12.53
CA HIS A 14 14.74 -6.88 11.70
C HIS A 14 14.93 -5.44 12.19
N ASP A 15 14.75 -5.18 13.49
CA ASP A 15 14.84 -3.85 14.08
C ASP A 15 16.24 -3.24 13.91
N ARG A 16 17.29 -4.05 14.07
CA ARG A 16 18.67 -3.60 13.84
C ARG A 16 18.93 -3.31 12.37
N GLY A 17 18.34 -4.08 11.45
CA GLY A 17 18.38 -3.79 10.01
C GLY A 17 17.72 -2.44 9.68
N VAL A 18 16.51 -2.21 10.19
CA VAL A 18 15.76 -0.94 10.05
C VAL A 18 16.58 0.25 10.56
N GLN A 19 17.13 0.15 11.78
CA GLN A 19 17.95 1.21 12.36
C GLN A 19 19.18 1.55 11.50
N ARG A 20 19.88 0.55 10.95
CA ARG A 20 21.03 0.76 10.07
C ARG A 20 20.63 1.47 8.77
N MET A 21 19.51 1.10 8.18
CA MET A 21 19.03 1.76 6.96
C MET A 21 18.66 3.23 7.21
N ILE A 22 18.01 3.52 8.35
CA ILE A 22 17.70 4.90 8.75
C ILE A 22 19.00 5.72 8.92
N GLN A 23 20.01 5.17 9.61
CA GLN A 23 21.31 5.82 9.78
C GLN A 23 22.02 6.10 8.44
N ALA A 24 21.80 5.24 7.44
CA ALA A 24 22.29 5.44 6.08
C ALA A 24 21.45 6.43 5.25
N GLY A 25 20.42 7.05 5.84
CA GLY A 25 19.55 8.06 5.20
C GLY A 25 18.32 7.49 4.51
N ALA A 26 18.03 6.19 4.64
CA ALA A 26 16.81 5.62 4.06
C ALA A 26 15.57 5.99 4.88
N VAL A 27 14.49 6.37 4.20
CA VAL A 27 13.20 6.68 4.85
C VAL A 27 12.32 5.43 4.81
N PRO A 28 11.90 4.87 5.97
CA PRO A 28 10.94 3.78 6.01
C PRO A 28 9.55 4.26 5.63
N LEU A 29 8.79 3.42 4.94
CA LEU A 29 7.38 3.63 4.62
C LEU A 29 6.65 2.28 4.59
N THR A 30 5.33 2.31 4.49
CA THR A 30 4.48 1.12 4.35
C THR A 30 4.11 0.85 2.90
N TRP A 31 3.71 -0.38 2.58
CA TRP A 31 3.38 -0.76 1.20
C TRP A 31 2.25 0.10 0.63
N LEU A 32 1.28 0.45 1.48
CA LEU A 32 0.14 1.27 1.07
C LEU A 32 0.56 2.69 0.72
N VAL A 33 1.51 3.28 1.47
CA VAL A 33 2.09 4.59 1.13
C VAL A 33 2.86 4.49 -0.18
N PHE A 34 3.70 3.46 -0.35
CA PHE A 34 4.43 3.24 -1.60
C PHE A 34 3.51 3.15 -2.82
N ALA A 35 2.49 2.29 -2.74
CA ALA A 35 1.53 2.10 -3.83
C ALA A 35 0.73 3.39 -4.10
N SER A 36 0.38 4.14 -3.04
CA SER A 36 -0.29 5.44 -3.17
C SER A 36 0.60 6.51 -3.79
N GLU A 37 1.92 6.50 -3.55
CA GLU A 37 2.87 7.39 -4.24
C GLU A 37 3.04 7.03 -5.72
N LEU A 38 2.99 5.74 -6.06
CA LEU A 38 2.96 5.30 -7.46
C LEU A 38 1.66 5.73 -8.15
N GLN A 39 0.50 5.52 -7.52
CA GLN A 39 -0.78 5.97 -8.06
C GLN A 39 -0.87 7.51 -8.11
N ARG A 40 -0.42 8.20 -7.06
CA ARG A 40 -0.32 9.67 -6.84
C ARG A 40 -1.60 10.51 -7.03
N ASP A 41 -2.49 10.14 -7.93
CA ASP A 41 -3.70 10.87 -8.29
C ASP A 41 -4.78 9.91 -8.83
N TRP A 42 -6.03 10.08 -8.43
CA TRP A 42 -7.18 9.31 -8.91
C TRP A 42 -7.66 9.77 -10.30
N ALA A 43 -7.28 10.97 -10.75
CA ALA A 43 -7.47 11.40 -12.14
C ALA A 43 -6.56 10.63 -13.12
N ARG A 44 -5.59 9.84 -12.64
CA ARG A 44 -4.77 8.95 -13.49
C ARG A 44 -5.49 7.63 -13.74
N GLU A 45 -6.53 7.72 -14.56
CA GLU A 45 -7.47 6.64 -14.83
C GLU A 45 -6.81 5.38 -15.41
N THR A 46 -5.68 5.50 -16.10
CA THR A 46 -4.97 4.35 -16.69
C THR A 46 -4.48 3.33 -15.65
N THR A 47 -4.21 3.75 -14.42
CA THR A 47 -3.69 2.88 -13.35
C THR A 47 -4.72 2.62 -12.23
N VAL A 48 -5.80 3.40 -12.18
CA VAL A 48 -6.85 3.28 -11.15
C VAL A 48 -7.46 1.88 -11.09
N PRO A 49 -7.83 1.20 -12.20
CA PRO A 49 -8.42 -0.13 -12.11
C PRO A 49 -7.48 -1.15 -11.46
N ALA A 50 -6.21 -1.15 -11.85
CA ALA A 50 -5.21 -2.07 -11.31
C ALA A 50 -4.88 -1.75 -9.84
N PHE A 51 -4.73 -0.46 -9.50
CA PHE A 51 -4.50 -0.03 -8.12
C PHE A 51 -5.68 -0.37 -7.20
N GLY A 52 -6.91 -0.11 -7.66
CA GLY A 52 -8.13 -0.47 -6.95
C GLY A 52 -8.21 -1.97 -6.67
N GLN A 53 -7.87 -2.80 -7.65
CA GLN A 53 -7.82 -4.25 -7.45
C GLN A 53 -6.81 -4.66 -6.38
N VAL A 54 -5.61 -4.07 -6.37
CA VAL A 54 -4.60 -4.32 -5.32
C VAL A 54 -5.12 -3.93 -3.94
N LEU A 55 -5.86 -2.81 -3.83
CA LEU A 55 -6.49 -2.42 -2.57
C LEU A 55 -7.58 -3.40 -2.13
N LEU A 56 -8.37 -3.94 -3.05
CA LEU A 56 -9.38 -4.95 -2.71
C LEU A 56 -8.72 -6.24 -2.19
N ASP A 57 -7.63 -6.69 -2.82
CA ASP A 57 -6.99 -7.97 -2.49
C ASP A 57 -6.11 -7.88 -1.24
N HIS A 58 -5.51 -6.72 -0.97
CA HIS A 58 -4.46 -6.58 0.06
C HIS A 58 -4.65 -5.41 1.02
N GLY A 59 -5.59 -4.50 0.75
CA GLY A 59 -5.81 -3.26 1.52
C GLY A 59 -6.51 -3.44 2.86
N GLY A 60 -6.96 -4.66 3.21
CA GLY A 60 -7.67 -4.93 4.46
C GLY A 60 -8.87 -3.99 4.64
N ALA A 61 -8.88 -3.20 5.73
CA ALA A 61 -9.93 -2.23 5.98
C ALA A 61 -10.10 -1.19 4.87
N THR A 62 -9.00 -0.72 4.26
CA THR A 62 -9.05 0.23 3.13
C THR A 62 -9.72 -0.40 1.92
N GLY A 63 -9.42 -1.67 1.61
CA GLY A 63 -10.08 -2.42 0.54
C GLY A 63 -11.58 -2.60 0.79
N THR A 64 -11.95 -2.95 2.02
CA THR A 64 -13.36 -3.07 2.43
C THR A 64 -14.11 -1.74 2.29
N SER A 65 -13.51 -0.62 2.70
CA SER A 65 -14.12 0.71 2.54
C SER A 65 -14.32 1.07 1.07
N LEU A 66 -13.33 0.79 0.21
CA LEU A 66 -13.43 1.03 -1.23
C LEU A 66 -14.56 0.19 -1.86
N ALA A 67 -14.65 -1.09 -1.52
CA ALA A 67 -15.71 -1.97 -2.00
C ALA A 67 -17.11 -1.47 -1.59
N TRP A 68 -17.25 -1.04 -0.33
CA TRP A 68 -18.51 -0.47 0.18
C TRP A 68 -18.90 0.81 -0.56
N GLU A 69 -17.95 1.72 -0.79
CA GLU A 69 -18.19 2.96 -1.51
C GLU A 69 -18.62 2.69 -2.96
N TRP A 70 -17.96 1.76 -3.65
CA TRP A 70 -18.36 1.37 -5.00
C TRP A 70 -19.74 0.72 -5.05
N GLN A 71 -20.08 -0.09 -4.06
CA GLN A 71 -21.43 -0.65 -3.93
C GLN A 71 -22.48 0.46 -3.75
N LEU A 72 -22.23 1.44 -2.90
CA LEU A 72 -23.13 2.57 -2.67
C LEU A 72 -23.35 3.43 -3.91
N LEU A 73 -22.29 3.68 -4.68
CA LEU A 73 -22.34 4.49 -5.90
C LEU A 73 -22.98 3.75 -7.09
N GLY A 74 -23.33 2.47 -6.94
CA GLY A 74 -23.85 1.64 -8.02
C GLY A 74 -22.80 1.33 -9.10
N SER A 75 -21.55 1.75 -8.89
CA SER A 75 -20.40 1.39 -9.69
C SER A 75 -20.04 -0.07 -9.39
N ARG A 76 -20.45 -1.00 -10.26
CA ARG A 76 -19.83 -2.32 -10.27
C ARG A 76 -18.36 -2.11 -10.58
N GLY A 77 -17.48 -2.47 -9.65
CA GLY A 77 -16.04 -2.16 -9.72
C GLY A 77 -15.46 -2.32 -11.12
N GLY A 78 -14.83 -1.25 -11.61
CA GLY A 78 -14.12 -1.23 -12.88
C GLY A 78 -15.01 -1.18 -14.13
N ALA A 79 -15.58 -0.01 -14.40
CA ALA A 79 -15.84 0.46 -15.77
C ALA A 79 -15.52 1.96 -15.82
#